data_AF-A0A931ZX66-F1
#
_entry.id   AF-A0A931ZX66-F1
#
_cell.length_a   1.000
_cell.length_b   1.000
_cell.length_c   1.000
_cell.angle_alpha   90.00
_cell.angle_beta   90.00
_cell.angle_gamma   90.00
#
_symmetry.space_group_name_H-M   'P 1'
#
loop_
_entity.id
_entity.type
_entity.pdbx_description
1 polymer ?
#
loop_
_entity_poly.entity_id
_entity_poly.type
_entity_poly.pdbx_seq_one_letter_code
_entity_poly.pdbx_strand_id
1 'polypeptide(L)'
;MEPFELTTPSGYKVILKPYLNYGQFVQIQQIFTSRMKLKINTSGSDPQTESATEIDASVLYDANKKALEFLLLKVVMPDGQESNNPVVAIDEMPPQDGIAVMEKINELTNQATMTQKKIAK
;
A
#
# COMPACT_ATOMS: atom_id res chain seq x y z
N MET A 1 17.11 10.84 6.85
CA MET A 1 15.67 11.09 7.02
C MET A 1 15.18 10.22 8.15
N GLU A 2 14.31 10.75 9.00
CA GLU A 2 13.85 10.06 10.19
C GLU A 2 12.62 9.18 9.89
N PRO A 3 12.43 8.06 10.62
CA PRO A 3 11.21 7.26 10.56
C PRO A 3 9.97 8.06 10.96
N PHE A 4 8.81 7.68 10.42
CA PHE A 4 7.52 8.18 10.89
C PHE A 4 7.01 7.33 12.04
N GLU A 5 6.51 7.98 13.09
CA GLU A 5 5.79 7.34 14.18
C GLU A 5 4.30 7.67 14.05
N LEU A 6 3.46 6.63 14.03
CA LEU A 6 2.02 6.70 14.07
C LEU A 6 1.55 6.09 15.39
N THR A 7 0.76 6.82 16.17
CA THR A 7 0.03 6.24 17.31
C THR A 7 -1.42 5.99 16.89
N THR A 8 -1.88 4.76 17.03
CA THR A 8 -3.25 4.39 16.66
C THR A 8 -4.25 4.73 17.77
N PRO A 9 -5.57 4.78 17.50
CA PRO A 9 -6.59 5.08 18.51
C PRO A 9 -6.53 4.22 19.77
N SER A 10 -6.19 2.93 19.64
CA SER A 10 -6.06 2.01 20.78
C SER A 10 -4.68 2.04 21.46
N GLY A 11 -3.78 2.94 21.04
CA GLY A 11 -2.49 3.16 21.68
C GLY A 11 -1.33 2.34 21.15
N TYR A 12 -1.47 1.64 20.02
CA TYR A 12 -0.33 1.01 19.35
C TYR A 12 0.58 2.08 18.76
N LYS A 13 1.89 1.88 18.82
CA LYS A 13 2.86 2.73 18.10
C LYS A 13 3.45 1.98 16.93
N VAL A 14 3.20 2.47 15.74
CA VAL A 14 3.68 1.90 14.49
C VAL A 14 4.75 2.81 13.92
N ILE A 15 5.92 2.25 13.65
CA ILE A 15 7.06 3.01 13.16
C ILE A 15 7.37 2.55 11.75
N LEU A 16 7.37 3.51 10.83
CA LEU A 16 7.42 3.32 9.40
C LEU A 16 8.64 4.01 8.80
N LYS A 17 9.21 3.41 7.76
CA LYS A 17 10.16 4.09 6.87
C LYS A 17 9.44 5.23 6.14
N PRO A 18 10.16 6.32 5.84
CA PRO A 18 9.55 7.48 5.18
C PRO A 18 9.28 7.30 3.69
N TYR A 19 9.89 6.30 3.04
CA TYR A 19 9.71 6.06 1.60
C TYR A 19 10.08 4.62 1.24
N LEU A 20 9.58 4.20 0.07
CA LEU A 20 10.06 3.01 -0.63
C LEU A 20 11.28 3.35 -1.45
N ASN A 21 12.27 2.45 -1.50
CA ASN A 21 13.31 2.55 -2.53
C ASN A 21 12.75 2.14 -3.90
N TYR A 22 13.50 2.42 -4.98
CA TYR A 22 13.03 2.14 -6.34
C TYR A 22 12.72 0.65 -6.57
N GLY A 23 13.54 -0.26 -6.05
CA GLY A 23 13.31 -1.71 -6.20
C GLY A 23 12.01 -2.18 -5.52
N GLN A 24 11.72 -1.64 -4.33
CA GLN A 24 10.48 -1.92 -3.60
C GLN A 24 9.26 -1.33 -4.31
N PHE A 25 9.39 -0.12 -4.84
CA PHE A 25 8.36 0.52 -5.66
C PHE A 25 8.03 -0.32 -6.90
N VAL A 26 9.04 -0.79 -7.63
CA VAL A 26 8.86 -1.65 -8.82
C VAL A 26 8.14 -2.95 -8.45
N GLN A 27 8.48 -3.58 -7.32
CA GLN A 27 7.81 -4.81 -6.87
C GLN A 27 6.32 -4.60 -6.59
N ILE A 28 5.95 -3.47 -5.98
CA ILE A 28 4.54 -3.13 -5.74
C ILE A 28 3.81 -2.86 -7.08
N GLN A 29 4.45 -2.14 -8.02
CA GLN A 29 3.90 -1.91 -9.35
C GLN A 29 3.73 -3.20 -10.17
N GLN A 30 4.62 -4.17 -9.99
CA GLN A 30 4.48 -5.49 -10.59
C GLN A 30 3.24 -6.23 -10.06
N ILE A 31 2.92 -6.10 -8.77
CA ILE A 31 1.68 -6.67 -8.22
C ILE A 31 0.47 -6.05 -8.91
N PHE A 32 0.43 -4.72 -9.02
CA PHE A 32 -0.64 -4.01 -9.73
C PHE A 32 -0.82 -4.49 -11.16
N THR A 33 0.27 -4.53 -11.93
CA THR A 33 0.23 -4.85 -13.36
C THR A 33 0.02 -6.33 -13.64
N SER A 34 0.47 -7.24 -12.79
CA SER A 34 0.37 -8.70 -13.00
C SER A 34 -1.06 -9.22 -13.06
N ARG A 35 -2.01 -8.50 -12.45
CA ARG A 35 -3.42 -8.90 -12.33
C ARG A 35 -4.38 -7.91 -13.01
N MET A 36 -3.84 -6.90 -13.70
CA MET A 36 -4.63 -6.08 -14.62
C MET A 36 -4.97 -6.88 -15.87
N LYS A 37 -6.26 -7.17 -16.06
CA LYS A 37 -6.74 -7.74 -17.33
C LYS A 37 -7.15 -6.61 -18.26
N LEU A 38 -6.39 -6.42 -19.32
CA LEU A 38 -6.79 -5.56 -20.44
C LEU A 38 -7.80 -6.34 -21.29
N LYS A 39 -9.09 -6.05 -21.15
CA LYS A 39 -10.09 -6.49 -22.12
C LYS A 39 -9.99 -5.58 -23.34
N ILE A 40 -9.22 -6.03 -24.33
CA ILE A 40 -9.19 -5.40 -25.65
C ILE A 40 -10.41 -5.95 -26.41
N ASN A 41 -11.46 -5.16 -26.55
CA ASN A 41 -12.59 -5.52 -27.41
C ASN A 41 -12.13 -5.48 -28.87
N THR A 42 -11.79 -6.64 -29.44
CA THR A 42 -11.40 -6.76 -30.85
C THR A 42 -12.58 -7.03 -31.80
N SER A 43 -13.83 -6.93 -31.32
CA SER A 43 -15.00 -6.99 -32.20
C SER A 43 -15.21 -5.64 -32.86
N GLY A 44 -14.69 -5.52 -34.09
CA GLY A 44 -14.86 -4.35 -34.92
C GLY A 44 -16.32 -4.07 -35.23
N SER A 45 -16.77 -2.88 -34.83
CA SER A 45 -17.79 -2.06 -35.52
C SER A 45 -18.24 -0.82 -34.72
N ASP A 46 -17.68 -0.54 -33.53
CA ASP A 46 -18.05 0.67 -32.78
C ASP A 46 -16.81 1.38 -32.15
N PRO A 47 -16.47 2.61 -32.58
CA PRO A 47 -15.32 3.37 -32.04
C PRO A 47 -15.47 3.81 -30.56
N GLN A 48 -16.59 3.49 -29.92
CA GLN A 48 -16.95 3.96 -28.57
C GLN A 48 -16.88 2.87 -27.48
N THR A 49 -16.45 1.65 -27.78
CA THR A 49 -16.27 0.64 -26.72
C THR A 49 -14.99 0.90 -25.94
N GLU A 50 -15.10 1.70 -24.88
CA GLU A 50 -14.04 1.92 -23.90
C GLU A 50 -13.45 0.57 -23.47
N SER A 51 -12.14 0.42 -23.61
CA SER A 51 -11.43 -0.75 -23.08
C SER A 51 -11.56 -0.74 -21.57
N ALA A 52 -12.46 -1.56 -21.03
CA ALA A 52 -12.65 -1.67 -19.60
C ALA A 52 -11.45 -2.39 -18.98
N THR A 53 -10.71 -1.69 -18.12
CA THR A 53 -9.68 -2.31 -17.29
C THR A 53 -10.38 -2.88 -16.06
N GLU A 54 -10.45 -4.21 -15.97
CA GLU A 54 -10.92 -4.87 -14.75
C GLU A 54 -9.71 -5.07 -13.82
N ILE A 55 -9.74 -4.35 -12.70
CA ILE A 55 -8.78 -4.53 -11.61
C ILE A 55 -9.47 -5.40 -10.55
N ASP A 56 -8.92 -6.58 -10.31
CA ASP A 56 -9.35 -7.43 -9.21
C ASP A 56 -9.02 -6.74 -7.88
N ALA A 57 -10.01 -6.59 -6.99
CA ALA A 57 -9.84 -5.91 -5.70
C ALA A 57 -8.77 -6.58 -4.81
N SER A 58 -8.49 -7.87 -5.01
CA SER A 58 -7.42 -8.59 -4.32
C SER A 58 -6.03 -8.00 -4.62
N VAL A 59 -5.86 -7.35 -5.77
CA VAL A 59 -4.60 -6.73 -6.20
C VAL A 59 -4.22 -5.57 -5.27
N LEU A 60 -5.22 -4.75 -4.92
CA LEU A 60 -5.03 -3.63 -4.01
C LEU A 60 -4.62 -4.13 -2.63
N TYR A 61 -5.25 -5.21 -2.15
CA TYR A 61 -4.89 -5.83 -0.88
C TYR A 61 -3.46 -6.37 -0.90
N ASP A 62 -3.09 -7.14 -1.91
CA ASP A 62 -1.74 -7.73 -2.04
C ASP A 62 -0.66 -6.65 -2.15
N ALA A 63 -0.91 -5.58 -2.92
CA ALA A 63 0.00 -4.46 -3.06
C ALA A 63 0.18 -3.69 -1.74
N ASN A 64 -0.91 -3.47 -1.02
CA ASN A 64 -0.90 -2.76 0.26
C ASN A 64 -0.21 -3.60 1.35
N LYS A 65 -0.42 -4.92 1.37
CA LYS A 65 0.30 -5.84 2.26
C LYS A 65 1.79 -5.85 1.97
N LYS A 66 2.18 -5.82 0.69
CA LYS A 66 3.61 -5.71 0.30
C LYS A 66 4.23 -4.38 0.72
N ALA A 67 3.48 -3.28 0.58
CA ALA A 67 3.92 -1.97 1.05
C ALA A 67 4.13 -1.94 2.56
N LEU A 68 3.21 -2.55 3.32
CA LEU A 68 3.36 -2.73 4.76
C LEU A 68 4.67 -3.44 5.10
N GLU A 69 4.96 -4.58 4.48
CA GLU A 69 6.21 -5.33 4.72
C GLU A 69 7.48 -4.51 4.49
N PHE A 70 7.47 -3.60 3.51
CA PHE A 70 8.64 -2.79 3.19
C PHE A 70 8.82 -1.58 4.08
N LEU A 71 7.71 -0.93 4.43
CA LEU A 71 7.71 0.32 5.19
C LEU A 71 7.73 0.07 6.69
N LEU A 72 7.14 -1.02 7.17
CA LEU A 72 7.09 -1.29 8.60
C LEU A 72 8.46 -1.61 9.18
N LEU A 73 8.82 -0.90 10.25
CA LEU A 73 10.04 -1.15 11.01
C LEU A 73 9.74 -1.88 12.31
N LYS A 74 8.79 -1.36 13.08
CA LYS A 74 8.40 -1.94 14.37
C LYS A 74 6.98 -1.56 14.75
N VAL A 75 6.41 -2.38 15.63
CA VAL A 75 5.14 -2.11 16.32
C VAL A 75 5.39 -2.24 17.80
N VAL A 76 4.98 -1.24 18.57
CA VAL A 76 4.92 -1.29 20.03
C VAL A 76 3.46 -1.43 20.42
N MET A 77 3.16 -2.48 21.19
CA MET A 77 1.85 -2.79 21.72
C MET A 77 1.44 -1.76 22.79
N PRO A 78 0.15 -1.65 23.15
CA PRO A 78 -0.32 -0.66 24.13
C PRO A 78 0.29 -0.82 25.53
N ASP A 79 0.76 -2.02 25.87
CA ASP A 79 1.48 -2.32 27.11
C ASP A 79 2.98 -1.91 27.08
N GLY A 80 3.45 -1.37 25.96
CA GLY A 80 4.83 -0.93 25.75
C GLY A 80 5.77 -2.01 25.23
N GLN A 81 5.29 -3.25 24.99
CA GLN A 81 6.13 -4.31 24.44
C GLN A 81 6.28 -4.18 22.93
N GLU A 82 7.50 -4.39 22.41
CA GLU A 82 7.74 -4.45 20.97
C GLU A 82 7.32 -5.81 20.42
N SER A 83 6.59 -5.82 19.31
CA SER A 83 6.20 -7.06 18.64
C SER A 83 7.39 -7.72 17.95
N ASN A 84 7.57 -9.02 18.21
CA ASN A 84 8.54 -9.86 17.50
C ASN A 84 8.18 -10.08 16.02
N ASN A 85 6.90 -9.91 15.66
CA ASN A 85 6.44 -9.93 14.27
C ASN A 85 5.52 -8.73 14.01
N PRO A 86 6.09 -7.60 13.59
CA PRO A 86 5.35 -6.35 13.40
C PRO A 86 4.17 -6.47 12.42
N VAL A 87 4.29 -7.28 11.36
CA VAL A 87 3.24 -7.45 10.36
C VAL A 87 2.05 -8.21 10.95
N VAL A 88 2.32 -9.31 11.65
CA VAL A 88 1.27 -10.09 12.34
C VAL A 88 0.58 -9.25 13.41
N ALA A 89 1.34 -8.42 14.14
CA ALA A 89 0.75 -7.53 15.12
C ALA A 89 -0.27 -6.56 14.52
N ILE A 90 -0.07 -6.10 13.27
CA ILE A 90 -1.06 -5.26 12.56
C ILE A 90 -2.26 -6.08 12.08
N ASP A 91 -2.03 -7.32 11.62
CA ASP A 91 -3.14 -8.22 11.21
C ASP A 91 -4.05 -8.56 12.43
N GLU A 92 -3.51 -8.56 13.64
CA GLU A 92 -4.23 -8.83 14.90
C GLU A 92 -4.80 -7.57 15.58
N MET A 93 -4.51 -6.37 15.07
CA MET A 93 -5.04 -5.13 15.61
C MET A 93 -6.58 -5.04 15.44
N PRO A 94 -7.27 -4.29 16.32
CA PRO A 94 -8.65 -3.90 16.07
C PRO A 94 -8.80 -3.23 14.69
N PRO A 95 -9.90 -3.46 13.96
CA PRO A 95 -10.05 -2.96 12.60
C PRO A 95 -9.78 -1.46 12.43
N GLN A 96 -10.21 -0.62 13.38
CA GLN A 96 -9.96 0.82 13.32
C GLN A 96 -8.47 1.19 13.36
N ASP A 97 -7.65 0.45 14.09
CA ASP A 97 -6.21 0.69 14.19
C ASP A 97 -5.51 0.21 12.92
N GLY A 98 -5.88 -0.99 12.43
CA GLY A 98 -5.40 -1.51 11.17
C GLY A 98 -5.69 -0.57 10.00
N ILE A 99 -6.91 -0.04 9.92
CA ILE A 99 -7.30 0.96 8.90
C ILE A 99 -6.40 2.20 8.98
N ALA A 100 -6.18 2.77 10.17
CA ALA A 100 -5.34 3.96 10.32
C ALA A 100 -3.88 3.72 9.84
N VAL A 101 -3.34 2.54 10.09
CA VAL A 101 -2.01 2.16 9.60
C VAL A 101 -1.99 2.03 8.08
N MET A 102 -3.00 1.37 7.50
CA MET A 102 -3.11 1.18 6.06
C MET A 102 -3.32 2.51 5.31
N GLU A 103 -4.09 3.43 5.86
CA GLU A 103 -4.23 4.79 5.33
C GLU A 103 -2.88 5.49 5.28
N LYS A 104 -2.10 5.40 6.36
CA LYS A 104 -0.78 6.03 6.39
C LYS A 104 0.18 5.43 5.37
N ILE A 105 0.15 4.10 5.20
CA ILE A 105 0.93 3.40 4.18
C ILE A 105 0.51 3.87 2.79
N ASN A 106 -0.79 3.96 2.53
CA ASN A 106 -1.32 4.46 1.27
C ASN A 106 -0.88 5.90 0.99
N GLU A 107 -0.80 6.77 1.99
CA GLU A 107 -0.24 8.12 1.82
C GLU A 107 1.23 8.05 1.38
N LEU A 108 2.05 7.24 2.04
CA LEU A 108 3.48 7.11 1.76
C LEU A 108 3.74 6.49 0.38
N THR A 109 2.91 5.52 -0.04
CA THR A 109 3.03 4.89 -1.35
C THR A 109 2.43 5.74 -2.47
N ASN A 110 1.27 6.37 -2.26
CA ASN A 110 0.64 7.23 -3.27
C ASN A 110 1.36 8.56 -3.46
N GLN A 111 2.03 9.11 -2.45
CA GLN A 111 2.94 10.24 -2.64
C GLN A 111 4.08 9.88 -3.60
N ALA A 112 4.61 8.65 -3.54
CA ALA A 112 5.61 8.18 -4.49
C ALA A 112 5.06 8.10 -5.93
N THR A 113 3.80 7.68 -6.11
CA THR A 113 3.14 7.60 -7.42
C THR A 113 2.74 8.98 -7.98
N MET A 114 2.33 9.93 -7.13
CA MET A 114 1.90 11.28 -7.54
C MET A 114 3.06 12.26 -7.80
N THR A 115 4.23 12.04 -7.21
CA THR A 115 5.41 12.90 -7.46
C THR A 115 5.89 12.79 -8.92
N GLN A 116 5.70 11.63 -9.57
CA GLN A 116 5.99 11.48 -11.00
C GLN A 116 5.02 12.26 -11.90
N LYS A 117 3.79 12.54 -11.45
CA LYS A 117 2.79 13.29 -12.22
C LYS A 117 3.05 14.80 -12.25
N LYS A 118 3.85 15.33 -11.32
CA LYS A 118 4.19 16.77 -11.25
C LYS A 118 5.47 17.15 -12.02
N ILE A 119 6.33 16.19 -12.38
CA ILE A 119 7.57 16.45 -13.12
C ILE A 119 7.34 16.38 -14.64
N ALA A 120 6.21 15.81 -15.07
CA ALA A 120 5.73 15.87 -16.46
C ALA A 120 4.80 17.08 -16.67
N LYS A 121 5.32 18.30 -16.52
CA LYS A 121 4.66 19.51 -17.01
C LYS A 121 5.65 20.56 -17.46
#